data_AF-A0A173MPQ3-F1
#
_entry.id   AF-A0A173MPQ3-F1
#
_cell.length_a   1.000
_cell.length_b   1.000
_cell.length_c   1.000
_cell.angle_alpha   90.00
_cell.angle_beta   90.00
_cell.angle_gamma   90.00
#
_symmetry.space_group_name_H-M   'P 1'
#
loop_
_entity.id
_entity.type
_entity.pdbx_description
1 polymer ?
#
loop_
_entity_poly.entity_id
_entity_poly.type
_entity_poly.pdbx_seq_one_letter_code
_entity_poly.pdbx_strand_id
1 'polypeptide(L)'
;MTEKIIVNGKEVWLVIEPREATHTSAHSIPTEYFIAYYALQEPGVYTSPHEPGKTPGTLFAEKEDEPILFLSPVAAVEYAVEKLPGIVM
;
A
#
# COMPACT_ATOMS: atom_id res chain seq x y z
N MET A 1 8.17 1.45 3.34
CA MET A 1 8.86 0.32 2.69
C MET A 1 8.49 0.34 1.22
N THR A 2 9.47 0.22 0.33
CA THR A 2 9.21 0.14 -1.12
C THR A 2 9.80 -1.16 -1.63
N GLU A 3 9.01 -1.93 -2.35
CA GLU A 3 9.41 -3.23 -2.88
C GLU A 3 9.05 -3.33 -4.36
N LYS A 4 9.92 -3.94 -5.16
CA LYS A 4 9.67 -4.18 -6.58
C LYS A 4 9.36 -5.64 -6.79
N ILE A 5 8.21 -5.92 -7.39
CA ILE A 5 7.78 -7.29 -7.71
C ILE A 5 7.49 -7.42 -9.21
N ILE A 6 7.50 -8.66 -9.70
CA ILE A 6 7.17 -8.97 -11.09
C ILE A 6 5.79 -9.63 -11.11
N VAL A 7 4.85 -9.02 -11.82
CA VAL A 7 3.48 -9.52 -11.98
C VAL A 7 3.17 -9.60 -13.46
N ASN A 8 2.78 -10.79 -13.96
CA ASN A 8 2.50 -11.03 -15.38
C ASN A 8 3.62 -10.55 -16.34
N GLY A 9 4.89 -10.65 -15.90
CA GLY A 9 6.06 -10.17 -16.65
C GLY A 9 6.24 -8.65 -16.69
N LYS A 10 5.40 -7.88 -15.98
CA LYS A 10 5.52 -6.43 -15.79
C LYS A 10 6.14 -6.15 -14.43
N GLU A 11 7.04 -5.18 -14.37
CA GLU A 11 7.58 -4.69 -13.10
C GLU A 11 6.53 -3.79 -12.43
N VAL A 12 6.21 -4.11 -11.18
CA VAL A 12 5.27 -3.34 -10.36
C VAL A 12 6.00 -2.91 -9.09
N TRP A 13 5.89 -1.62 -8.78
CA TRP A 13 6.39 -1.02 -7.56
C TRP A 13 5.31 -1.02 -6.50
N LEU A 14 5.61 -1.60 -5.35
CA LEU A 14 4.79 -1.58 -4.16
C LEU A 14 5.37 -0.60 -3.16
N VAL A 15 4.55 0.35 -2.73
CA VAL A 15 4.90 1.29 -1.67
C VAL A 15 3.99 1.01 -0.48
N ILE A 16 4.58 0.58 0.62
CA ILE A 16 3.90 0.22 1.85
C ILE A 16 4.27 1.23 2.91
N GLU A 17 3.28 1.76 3.59
CA GLU A 17 3.50 2.81 4.56
C GLU A 17 2.78 2.57 5.87
N PRO A 18 3.43 2.94 6.99
CA PRO A 18 2.76 2.99 8.27
C PRO A 18 1.68 4.08 8.25
N ARG A 19 0.54 3.74 8.83
CA ARG A 19 -0.58 4.63 9.10
C ARG A 19 -0.90 4.52 10.57
N GLU A 20 -0.78 5.64 11.28
CA GLU A 20 -1.12 5.71 12.70
C GLU A 20 -2.60 5.34 12.89
N ALA A 21 -2.85 4.41 13.79
CA ALA A 21 -4.21 4.08 14.20
C ALA A 21 -4.79 5.32 14.90
N THR A 22 -5.82 5.93 14.32
CA THR A 22 -6.44 7.15 14.86
C THR A 22 -7.20 6.81 16.13
N HIS A 23 -6.47 6.82 17.26
CA HIS A 23 -6.91 6.99 18.64
C HIS A 23 -8.40 6.66 18.91
N THR A 24 -8.72 5.39 19.17
CA THR A 24 -9.90 5.06 19.99
C THR A 24 -9.79 3.66 20.61
N SER A 25 -9.76 3.66 21.94
CA SER A 25 -10.14 2.55 22.84
C SER A 25 -9.03 1.60 23.32
N ALA A 26 -8.90 1.57 24.65
CA ALA A 26 -7.88 0.95 25.48
C ALA A 26 -7.90 -0.60 25.56
N HIS A 27 -8.17 -1.31 24.47
CA HIS A 27 -8.09 -2.77 24.47
C HIS A 27 -7.45 -3.30 23.18
N SER A 28 -6.13 -3.53 23.25
CA SER A 28 -5.36 -4.40 22.34
C SER A 28 -5.61 -4.23 20.83
N ILE A 29 -5.71 -2.99 20.35
CA ILE A 29 -5.69 -2.68 18.91
C ILE A 29 -4.24 -2.29 18.54
N PRO A 30 -3.67 -2.81 17.44
CA PRO A 30 -2.31 -2.49 17.02
C PRO A 30 -2.09 -0.97 16.93
N THR A 31 -0.95 -0.52 17.44
CA THR A 31 -0.54 0.89 17.50
C THR A 31 -0.42 1.54 16.10
N GLU A 32 -0.19 0.73 15.08
CA GLU A 32 0.05 1.16 13.71
C GLU A 32 -0.51 0.12 12.74
N TYR A 33 -1.13 0.60 11.66
CA TYR A 33 -1.53 -0.21 10.51
C TYR A 33 -0.61 0.10 9.34
N PHE A 34 -0.62 -0.73 8.32
CA PHE A 34 0.07 -0.47 7.07
C PHE A 34 -0.93 -0.30 5.95
N ILE A 35 -0.66 0.60 5.02
CA ILE A 35 -1.39 0.74 3.77
C ILE A 35 -0.44 0.46 2.61
N ALA A 36 -0.97 0.05 1.47
CA ALA A 36 -0.15 -0.24 0.30
C ALA A 36 -0.66 0.47 -0.95
N TYR A 37 0.29 0.89 -1.77
CA TYR A 37 0.09 1.47 -3.08
C TYR A 37 0.83 0.63 -4.11
N TYR A 38 0.33 0.59 -5.34
CA TYR A 38 1.01 -0.02 -6.47
C TYR A 38 1.19 0.98 -7.61
N ALA A 39 2.30 0.87 -8.32
CA ALA A 39 2.60 1.69 -9.49
C ALA A 39 3.31 0.86 -10.59
N LEU A 40 2.94 1.12 -11.84
CA LEU A 40 3.58 0.52 -13.03
C LEU A 40 4.84 1.29 -13.47
N GLN A 41 5.07 2.45 -12.89
CA GLN A 41 6.26 3.27 -13.10
C GLN A 41 6.97 3.40 -11.74
N GLU A 42 8.28 3.63 -11.79
CA GLU A 42 9.04 3.88 -10.58
C GLU A 42 8.42 5.09 -9.85
N PRO A 43 7.96 4.91 -8.59
CA PRO A 43 7.51 6.03 -7.79
C PRO A 43 8.71 6.95 -7.62
N GLY A 44 8.66 8.14 -8.22
CA GLY A 44 9.77 9.08 -8.18
C GLY A 44 10.17 9.33 -6.73
N VAL A 45 11.46 9.58 -6.48
CA VAL A 45 12.03 9.82 -5.12
C VAL A 45 11.28 10.93 -4.32
N TYR A 46 10.44 11.72 -4.99
CA TYR A 46 9.59 12.79 -4.44
C TYR A 46 8.12 12.41 -4.22
N THR A 47 7.69 11.17 -4.44
CA THR A 47 6.35 10.73 -4.05
C THR A 47 6.39 10.27 -2.59
N SER A 48 6.60 11.22 -1.69
CA SER A 48 6.17 11.07 -0.31
C SER A 48 4.66 11.31 -0.29
N PRO A 49 3.82 10.32 0.04
CA PRO A 49 2.37 10.51 0.22
C PRO A 49 2.01 11.43 1.39
N HIS A 50 3.00 11.91 2.14
CA HIS A 50 2.86 13.04 3.05
C HIS A 50 2.74 14.40 2.32
N GLU A 51 3.03 14.47 1.01
CA GLU A 51 2.68 15.64 0.20
C GLU A 51 1.23 15.52 -0.30
N PRO A 52 0.32 16.44 0.08
CA PRO A 52 -1.04 16.44 -0.44
C PRO A 52 -1.03 16.57 -1.97
N GLY A 53 -1.59 15.58 -2.65
CA GLY A 53 -1.64 15.51 -4.12
C GLY A 53 -0.55 14.70 -4.79
N LYS A 54 0.40 14.10 -4.04
CA LYS A 54 1.40 13.16 -4.60
C LYS A 54 1.25 11.78 -3.97
N THR A 55 0.42 10.93 -4.55
CA THR A 55 0.42 9.51 -4.17
C THR A 55 1.54 8.77 -4.90
N PRO A 56 2.22 7.81 -4.25
CA PRO A 56 3.25 6.98 -4.89
C PRO A 56 2.69 6.03 -5.96
N GLY A 57 1.37 5.97 -6.10
CA GLY A 57 0.68 5.14 -7.08
C GLY A 57 -0.81 5.06 -6.80
N THR A 58 -1.41 3.96 -7.20
CA THR A 58 -2.80 3.62 -6.92
C THR A 58 -2.88 2.91 -5.56
N LEU A 59 -3.77 3.40 -4.69
CA LEU A 59 -3.99 2.86 -3.35
C LEU A 59 -4.79 1.54 -3.42
N PHE A 60 -4.40 0.54 -2.64
CA PHE A 60 -5.26 -0.61 -2.37
C PHE A 60 -6.37 -0.18 -1.40
N ALA A 61 -7.61 -0.18 -1.89
CA ALA A 61 -8.79 0.27 -1.16
C ALA A 61 -9.96 -0.70 -1.36
N GLU A 62 -10.73 -1.00 -0.31
CA GLU A 62 -11.95 -1.84 -0.43
C GLU A 62 -13.10 -1.06 -1.08
N LYS A 63 -13.12 0.26 -0.90
CA LYS A 63 -14.06 1.21 -1.48
C LYS A 63 -13.30 2.46 -1.91
N GLU A 64 -13.87 3.26 -2.81
CA GLU A 64 -13.33 4.61 -3.09
C GLU A 64 -13.09 5.34 -1.76
N ASP A 65 -11.83 5.77 -1.56
CA ASP A 65 -11.30 6.45 -0.37
C ASP A 65 -11.11 5.64 0.93
N GLU A 66 -11.36 4.33 0.96
CA GLU A 66 -11.14 3.50 2.17
C GLU A 66 -9.93 2.54 1.99
N PRO A 67 -8.72 2.93 2.44
CA PRO A 67 -7.52 2.10 2.31
C PRO A 67 -7.66 0.79 3.05
N ILE A 68 -7.16 -0.28 2.45
CA ILE A 68 -6.99 -1.57 3.13
C ILE A 68 -5.92 -1.42 4.20
N LEU A 69 -6.29 -1.73 5.43
CA LEU A 69 -5.39 -1.71 6.57
C LEU A 69 -4.77 -3.10 6.78
N PHE A 70 -3.46 -3.16 6.69
CA PHE A 70 -2.67 -4.37 6.93
C PHE A 70 -2.04 -4.32 8.33
N LEU A 71 -1.92 -5.48 8.98
CA LEU A 71 -1.28 -5.60 10.29
C LEU A 71 0.25 -5.66 10.21
N SER A 72 0.79 -5.92 9.02
CA SER A 72 2.22 -5.97 8.77
C SER A 72 2.52 -5.60 7.32
N PRO A 73 3.73 -5.11 7.01
CA PRO A 73 4.12 -4.88 5.63
C PRO A 73 4.15 -6.18 4.81
N VAL A 74 4.45 -7.31 5.44
CA VAL A 74 4.45 -8.63 4.78
C VAL A 74 3.04 -8.99 4.30
N ALA A 75 2.01 -8.78 5.14
CA ALA A 75 0.62 -9.03 4.75
C ALA A 75 0.20 -8.14 3.57
N ALA A 76 0.72 -6.92 3.49
CA ALA A 76 0.48 -6.02 2.38
C ALA A 76 1.12 -6.51 1.07
N VAL A 77 2.34 -7.05 1.14
CA VAL A 77 3.02 -7.68 -0.02
C VAL A 77 2.25 -8.92 -0.48
N GLU A 78 1.88 -9.81 0.44
CA GLU A 78 1.13 -11.04 0.12
C GLU A 78 -0.19 -10.71 -0.58
N TYR A 79 -0.93 -9.73 -0.06
CA TYR A 79 -2.15 -9.24 -0.68
C TYR A 79 -1.91 -8.71 -2.08
N ALA A 80 -0.86 -7.91 -2.27
CA ALA A 80 -0.53 -7.33 -3.56
C ALA A 80 -0.16 -8.41 -4.60
N VAL A 81 0.62 -9.41 -4.22
CA VAL A 81 0.97 -10.55 -5.09
C VAL A 81 -0.28 -11.33 -5.51
N GLU A 82 -1.28 -11.46 -4.63
CA GLU A 82 -2.54 -12.15 -4.95
C GLU A 82 -3.44 -11.31 -5.87
N LYS A 83 -3.55 -9.99 -5.64
CA LYS A 83 -4.51 -9.13 -6.37
C LYS A 83 -3.98 -8.55 -7.67
N LEU A 84 -2.70 -8.18 -7.72
CA LEU A 84 -2.14 -7.52 -8.89
C LEU A 84 -2.24 -8.32 -10.19
N PRO A 85 -2.15 -9.67 -10.23
CA PRO A 85 -2.36 -10.42 -11.46
C PRO A 85 -3.73 -10.17 -12.11
N GLY A 86 -4.76 -9.87 -11.32
CA GLY A 86 -6.11 -9.56 -11.80
C GLY A 86 -6.34 -8.07 -12.12
N ILE A 87 -5.50 -7.19 -11.58
CA ILE A 87 -5.56 -5.74 -11.80
C ILE A 87 -4.68 -5.33 -12.98
N VAL A 88 -3.52 -5.96 -13.11
CA VAL A 88 -2.49 -5.70 -14.11
C VAL A 88 -2.55 -6.78 -15.19
N MET A 89 -3.61 -6.74 -16.00
CA MET A 89 -3.77 -7.56 -17.20
C MET A 89 -3.31 -6.76 -18.43
#